data_AF-A0A2M6ULH2-F1
#
_entry.id   AF-A0A2M6ULH2-F1
#
_cell.length_a   1.000
_cell.length_b   1.000
_cell.length_c   1.000
_cell.angle_alpha   90.00
_cell.angle_beta   90.00
_cell.angle_gamma   90.00
#
_symmetry.space_group_name_H-M   'P 1'
#
loop_
_entity.id
_entity.type
_entity.pdbx_description
1 polymer ?
#
loop_
_entity_poly.entity_id
_entity_poly.type
_entity_poly.pdbx_seq_one_letter_code
_entity_poly.pdbx_strand_id
1 'polypeptide(L)'
;MFSDALGFDVGVARLLRQDDDGEAVAYLEQFIAKGSVMAMIEMAEYLDDKGDQAASVALMDRAEASIADHDLESLLHLAGALRRGLGAGTAKERYFRAFDLKQRVAEAGHLATIREMIVNHSHGLNGASKDTERAIFWVRKAAALGDTKAKQILREEGLS
;
A
#
# COMPACT_ATOMS: atom_id res chain seq x y z
N MET A 1 24.64 5.50 -5.31
CA MET A 1 23.55 4.54 -5.12
C MET A 1 22.28 5.37 -5.08
N PHE A 2 21.77 5.72 -6.26
CA PHE A 2 20.51 6.44 -6.39
C PHE A 2 19.41 5.43 -6.10
N SER A 3 18.41 5.80 -5.29
CA SER A 3 17.30 4.91 -4.97
C SER A 3 16.57 4.53 -6.25
N ASP A 4 16.66 3.27 -6.65
CA ASP A 4 16.05 2.71 -7.86
C ASP A 4 14.51 2.88 -7.89
N ALA A 5 13.89 3.21 -6.74
CA ALA A 5 12.45 3.46 -6.63
C ALA A 5 12.01 4.78 -7.30
N LEU A 6 12.80 5.86 -7.19
CA LEU A 6 12.45 7.16 -7.80
C LEU A 6 12.64 7.19 -9.33
N GLY A 7 13.55 6.36 -9.84
CA GLY A 7 13.78 6.21 -11.28
C GLY A 7 12.73 5.34 -11.97
N PHE A 8 12.15 4.38 -11.25
CA PHE A 8 11.09 3.50 -11.74
C PHE A 8 9.78 4.27 -12.00
N ASP A 9 9.30 5.06 -11.03
CA ASP A 9 8.02 5.77 -11.10
C ASP A 9 7.96 6.84 -12.22
N VAL A 10 9.00 7.67 -12.35
CA VAL A 10 8.96 8.80 -13.30
C VAL A 10 9.19 8.33 -14.75
N GLY A 11 9.95 7.25 -14.94
CA GLY A 11 10.23 6.66 -16.24
C GLY A 11 9.03 5.92 -16.82
N VAL A 12 8.44 5.00 -16.04
CA VAL A 12 7.31 4.16 -16.49
C VAL A 12 6.07 5.00 -16.76
N ALA A 13 5.69 5.89 -15.83
CA ALA A 13 4.53 6.76 -16.00
C ALA A 13 4.71 7.79 -17.14
N ARG A 14 5.94 8.09 -17.57
CA ARG A 14 6.21 8.93 -18.74
C ARG A 14 6.10 8.14 -20.04
N LEU A 15 6.57 6.90 -20.05
CA LEU A 15 6.55 6.03 -21.23
C LEU A 15 5.12 5.54 -21.55
N LEU A 16 4.33 5.16 -20.54
CA LEU A 16 2.92 4.76 -20.71
C LEU A 16 1.97 5.91 -21.13
N ARG A 17 2.45 7.15 -21.13
CA ARG A 17 1.68 8.34 -21.57
C ARG A 17 1.99 8.78 -23.00
N GLN A 18 3.00 8.19 -23.62
CA GLN A 18 3.27 8.37 -25.05
C GLN A 18 2.59 7.20 -25.76
N ASP A 19 1.86 7.42 -26.85
CA ASP A 19 1.11 6.40 -27.61
C ASP A 19 1.98 5.27 -28.24
N ASP A 20 3.17 5.02 -27.67
CA ASP A 20 4.12 3.96 -27.98
C ASP A 20 4.42 3.15 -26.70
N ASP A 21 3.39 2.45 -26.21
CA ASP A 21 3.41 1.67 -24.96
C ASP A 21 4.43 0.50 -24.97
N GLY A 22 5.01 0.17 -26.13
CA GLY A 22 5.85 -1.01 -26.32
C GLY A 22 7.15 -0.99 -25.51
N GLU A 23 7.83 0.16 -25.43
CA GLU A 23 9.06 0.29 -24.64
C GLU A 23 8.78 0.22 -23.13
N ALA A 24 7.67 0.79 -22.68
CA ALA A 24 7.25 0.76 -21.28
C ALA A 24 6.94 -0.68 -20.84
N VAL A 25 6.19 -1.41 -21.65
CA VAL A 25 5.83 -2.81 -21.39
C VAL A 25 7.08 -3.68 -21.33
N ALA A 26 7.99 -3.56 -22.31
CA ALA A 26 9.24 -4.32 -22.32
C ALA A 26 10.12 -4.02 -21.09
N TYR A 27 10.15 -2.76 -20.66
CA TYR A 27 10.83 -2.38 -19.43
C TYR A 27 10.20 -3.04 -18.20
N LEU A 28 8.87 -2.96 -18.06
CA LEU A 28 8.15 -3.61 -16.95
C LEU A 28 8.39 -5.13 -16.93
N GLU A 29 8.32 -5.80 -18.08
CA GLU A 29 8.60 -7.24 -18.20
C GLU A 29 9.98 -7.62 -17.68
N GLN A 30 11.01 -6.80 -17.96
CA GLN A 30 12.37 -7.03 -17.47
C GLN A 30 12.43 -7.00 -15.93
N PHE A 31 11.71 -6.09 -15.28
CA PHE A 31 11.68 -5.99 -13.82
C PHE A 31 10.79 -7.06 -13.19
N ILE A 32 9.67 -7.42 -13.83
CA ILE A 32 8.83 -8.55 -13.42
C ILE A 32 9.63 -9.85 -13.45
N ALA A 33 10.49 -10.06 -14.46
CA ALA A 33 11.38 -11.22 -14.54
C ALA A 33 12.40 -11.28 -13.38
N LYS A 34 12.76 -10.13 -12.79
CA LYS A 34 13.61 -10.01 -11.61
C LYS A 34 12.83 -10.09 -10.28
N GLY A 35 11.51 -10.25 -10.34
CA GLY A 35 10.64 -10.33 -9.15
C GLY A 35 10.19 -8.99 -8.57
N SER A 36 10.30 -7.89 -9.33
CA SER A 36 9.83 -6.58 -8.87
C SER A 36 8.30 -6.56 -8.70
N VAL A 37 7.84 -6.45 -7.46
CA VAL A 37 6.42 -6.29 -7.11
C VAL A 37 5.86 -5.00 -7.72
N MET A 38 6.64 -3.91 -7.64
CA MET A 38 6.22 -2.62 -8.19
C MET A 38 5.92 -2.72 -9.69
N ALA A 39 6.78 -3.42 -10.44
CA ALA A 39 6.56 -3.62 -11.87
C ALA A 39 5.37 -4.52 -12.19
N MET A 40 5.07 -5.50 -11.33
CA MET A 40 3.85 -6.30 -11.48
C MET A 40 2.60 -5.44 -11.29
N ILE A 41 2.60 -4.51 -10.34
CA ILE A 41 1.44 -3.65 -10.07
C ILE A 41 1.23 -2.61 -11.17
N GLU A 42 2.30 -1.95 -11.64
CA GLU A 42 2.22 -1.01 -12.76
C GLU A 42 1.75 -1.69 -14.06
N MET A 43 2.26 -2.89 -14.36
CA MET A 43 1.79 -3.67 -15.50
C MET A 43 0.33 -4.11 -15.32
N ALA A 44 -0.09 -4.45 -14.09
CA ALA A 44 -1.48 -4.79 -13.82
C ALA A 44 -2.42 -3.60 -14.05
N GLU A 45 -2.02 -2.39 -13.66
CA GLU A 45 -2.78 -1.16 -13.91
C GLU A 45 -2.90 -0.90 -15.42
N TYR A 46 -1.79 -0.99 -16.16
CA TYR A 46 -1.78 -0.87 -17.61
C TYR A 46 -2.71 -1.88 -18.31
N LEU A 47 -2.70 -3.16 -17.88
CA LEU A 47 -3.55 -4.19 -18.47
C LEU A 47 -5.04 -3.97 -18.16
N ASP A 48 -5.37 -3.49 -16.96
CA ASP A 48 -6.75 -3.15 -16.58
C ASP A 48 -7.29 -2.00 -17.45
N ASP A 49 -6.46 -0.96 -17.67
CA ASP A 49 -6.80 0.19 -18.52
C ASP A 49 -7.04 -0.21 -19.99
N LYS A 50 -6.32 -1.24 -20.49
CA LYS A 50 -6.54 -1.82 -21.82
C LYS A 50 -7.71 -2.83 -21.86
N GLY A 51 -8.32 -3.13 -20.71
CA GLY A 51 -9.46 -4.05 -20.58
C GLY A 51 -9.10 -5.52 -20.37
N ASP A 52 -7.82 -5.86 -20.19
CA ASP A 52 -7.37 -7.22 -19.86
C ASP A 52 -7.36 -7.43 -18.33
N GLN A 53 -8.56 -7.47 -17.76
CA GLN A 53 -8.77 -7.66 -16.33
C GLN A 53 -8.22 -9.00 -15.83
N ALA A 54 -8.24 -10.04 -16.66
CA ALA A 54 -7.78 -11.36 -16.28
C ALA A 54 -6.26 -11.37 -16.06
N ALA A 55 -5.50 -10.78 -16.98
CA ALA A 55 -4.05 -10.67 -16.86
C ALA A 55 -3.65 -9.68 -15.74
N SER A 56 -4.39 -8.57 -15.59
CA SER A 56 -4.21 -7.63 -14.48
C SER A 56 -4.35 -8.32 -13.12
N VAL A 57 -5.44 -9.06 -12.91
CA VAL A 57 -5.68 -9.80 -11.67
C VAL A 57 -4.59 -10.84 -11.41
N ALA A 58 -4.17 -11.59 -12.43
CA ALA A 58 -3.11 -12.58 -12.29
C ALA A 58 -1.77 -11.96 -11.84
N LEU A 59 -1.44 -10.76 -12.33
CA LEU A 59 -0.26 -10.02 -11.88
C LEU A 59 -0.40 -9.50 -10.46
N MET A 60 -1.58 -9.01 -10.06
CA MET A 60 -1.84 -8.58 -8.69
C MET A 60 -1.70 -9.73 -7.68
N ASP A 61 -2.21 -10.92 -8.01
CA ASP A 61 -2.06 -12.09 -7.15
C ASP A 61 -0.60 -12.54 -7.05
N ARG A 62 0.15 -12.47 -8.17
CA ARG A 62 1.60 -12.75 -8.18
C ARG A 62 2.37 -11.71 -7.36
N ALA A 63 2.01 -10.43 -7.45
CA ALA A 63 2.59 -9.35 -6.67
C ALA A 63 2.43 -9.62 -5.18
N GLU A 64 1.20 -9.90 -4.72
CA GLU A 64 0.92 -10.21 -3.32
C GLU A 64 1.70 -11.43 -2.80
N ALA A 65 1.78 -12.50 -3.60
CA ALA A 65 2.55 -13.69 -3.25
C ALA A 65 4.08 -13.48 -3.21
N SER A 66 4.59 -12.45 -3.86
CA SER A 66 6.03 -12.17 -3.97
C SER A 66 6.54 -11.15 -2.93
N ILE A 67 5.63 -10.43 -2.25
CA ILE A 67 6.02 -9.40 -1.27
C ILE A 67 6.58 -10.04 -0.01
N ALA A 68 7.80 -9.64 0.37
CA ALA A 68 8.35 -9.98 1.67
C ALA A 68 7.69 -9.15 2.78
N ASP A 69 7.42 -9.76 3.94
CA ASP A 69 6.72 -9.10 5.07
C ASP A 69 7.34 -7.77 5.54
N HIS A 70 8.64 -7.59 5.34
CA HIS A 70 9.40 -6.43 5.75
C HIS A 70 9.54 -5.36 4.64
N ASP A 71 9.05 -5.63 3.44
CA ASP A 71 9.00 -4.66 2.34
C ASP A 71 7.76 -3.77 2.49
N LEU A 72 7.89 -2.79 3.38
CA LEU A 72 6.80 -1.89 3.74
C LEU A 72 6.34 -1.01 2.56
N GLU A 73 7.25 -0.67 1.65
CA GLU A 73 6.94 0.16 0.48
C GLU A 73 6.06 -0.60 -0.51
N SER A 74 6.44 -1.85 -0.86
CA SER A 74 5.62 -2.70 -1.72
C SER A 74 4.27 -3.04 -1.10
N LEU A 75 4.20 -3.28 0.22
CA LEU A 75 2.93 -3.49 0.93
C LEU A 75 2.01 -2.27 0.82
N LEU A 76 2.55 -1.06 1.00
CA LEU A 76 1.78 0.19 0.87
C LEU A 76 1.32 0.41 -0.57
N HIS A 77 2.17 0.11 -1.56
CA HIS A 77 1.83 0.26 -2.97
C HIS A 77 0.72 -0.72 -3.39
N LEU A 78 0.81 -1.99 -2.98
CA LEU A 78 -0.25 -2.99 -3.20
C LEU A 78 -1.58 -2.57 -2.52
N ALA A 79 -1.52 -2.07 -1.30
CA ALA A 79 -2.71 -1.55 -0.61
C ALA A 79 -3.34 -0.36 -1.37
N GLY A 80 -2.51 0.49 -1.98
CA GLY A 80 -2.95 1.57 -2.86
C GLY A 80 -3.68 1.05 -4.10
N ALA A 81 -3.08 0.08 -4.81
CA ALA A 81 -3.65 -0.52 -6.01
C ALA A 81 -5.00 -1.21 -5.72
N LEU A 82 -5.10 -1.99 -4.63
CA LEU A 82 -6.35 -2.60 -4.19
C LEU A 82 -7.45 -1.56 -3.92
N ARG A 83 -7.11 -0.40 -3.34
CA ARG A 83 -8.05 0.71 -3.12
C ARG A 83 -8.50 1.39 -4.41
N ARG A 84 -7.67 1.40 -5.46
CA ARG A 84 -8.02 1.90 -6.79
C ARG A 84 -8.95 0.94 -7.54
N GLY A 85 -8.98 -0.34 -7.16
CA GLY A 85 -9.87 -1.33 -7.74
C GLY A 85 -9.18 -2.53 -8.38
N LEU A 86 -7.84 -2.52 -8.42
CA LEU A 86 -7.03 -3.59 -9.01
C LEU A 86 -7.06 -4.85 -8.14
N GLY A 87 -7.00 -6.01 -8.79
CA GLY A 87 -6.96 -7.32 -8.13
C GLY A 87 -8.33 -7.97 -7.89
N ALA A 88 -8.30 -9.24 -7.53
CA ALA A 88 -9.50 -10.07 -7.43
C ALA A 88 -10.48 -9.64 -6.32
N GLY A 89 -11.74 -10.03 -6.49
CA GLY A 89 -12.81 -9.88 -5.50
C GLY A 89 -13.72 -8.68 -5.72
N THR A 90 -14.65 -8.49 -4.80
CA THR A 90 -15.51 -7.32 -4.72
C THR A 90 -14.75 -6.10 -4.21
N ALA A 91 -15.29 -4.91 -4.43
CA ALA A 91 -14.72 -3.68 -3.87
C ALA A 91 -14.55 -3.75 -2.34
N LYS A 92 -15.51 -4.36 -1.64
CA LYS A 92 -15.46 -4.55 -0.18
C LYS A 92 -14.30 -5.45 0.24
N GLU A 93 -14.09 -6.57 -0.44
CA GLU A 93 -12.99 -7.50 -0.14
C GLU A 93 -11.62 -6.87 -0.39
N ARG A 94 -11.45 -6.13 -1.50
CA ARG A 94 -10.21 -5.38 -1.77
C ARG A 94 -9.94 -4.32 -0.72
N TYR A 95 -10.96 -3.60 -0.26
CA TYR A 95 -10.81 -2.62 0.82
C TYR A 95 -10.31 -3.26 2.13
N PHE A 96 -10.83 -4.44 2.50
CA PHE A 96 -10.35 -5.16 3.68
C PHE A 96 -8.92 -5.67 3.52
N ARG A 97 -8.56 -6.24 2.35
CA ARG A 97 -7.19 -6.63 2.05
C ARG A 97 -6.22 -5.45 2.14
N ALA A 98 -6.57 -4.31 1.54
CA ALA A 98 -5.77 -3.09 1.63
C ALA A 98 -5.59 -2.59 3.07
N PHE A 99 -6.64 -2.71 3.90
CA PHE A 99 -6.56 -2.36 5.31
C PHE A 99 -5.62 -3.31 6.08
N ASP A 100 -5.70 -4.62 5.84
CA ASP A 100 -4.83 -5.62 6.48
C ASP A 100 -3.35 -5.38 6.16
N LEU A 101 -3.01 -5.13 4.89
CA LEU A 101 -1.66 -4.77 4.46
C LEU A 101 -1.15 -3.52 5.19
N LYS A 102 -1.98 -2.48 5.31
CA LYS A 102 -1.64 -1.28 6.06
C LYS A 102 -1.48 -1.56 7.56
N GLN A 103 -2.28 -2.45 8.13
CA GLN A 103 -2.15 -2.84 9.52
C GLN A 103 -0.78 -3.51 9.75
N ARG A 104 -0.36 -4.44 8.89
CA ARG A 104 0.99 -5.06 8.94
C ARG A 104 2.11 -4.01 8.89
N VAL A 105 1.97 -3.00 8.03
CA VAL A 105 2.94 -1.89 7.93
C VAL A 105 2.96 -1.03 9.21
N ALA A 106 1.81 -0.75 9.81
CA ALA A 106 1.73 -0.09 11.11
C ALA A 106 2.31 -0.96 12.23
N GLU A 107 2.14 -2.29 12.15
CA GLU A 107 2.70 -3.25 13.09
C GLU A 107 4.23 -3.24 13.06
N ALA A 108 4.82 -3.08 11.88
CA ALA A 108 6.26 -2.93 11.68
C ALA A 108 6.83 -1.57 12.15
N GLY A 109 6.00 -0.64 12.64
CA GLY A 109 6.47 0.62 13.23
C GLY A 109 6.47 1.81 12.26
N HIS A 110 5.87 1.68 11.07
CA HIS A 110 5.78 2.80 10.14
C HIS A 110 4.86 3.90 10.68
N LEU A 111 5.44 5.01 11.14
CA LEU A 111 4.75 6.02 11.94
C LEU A 111 3.56 6.68 11.21
N ALA A 112 3.68 6.93 9.91
CA ALA A 112 2.59 7.52 9.14
C ALA A 112 1.37 6.57 9.10
N THR A 113 1.60 5.27 8.89
CA THR A 113 0.52 4.27 8.87
C THR A 113 -0.05 4.03 10.26
N ILE A 114 0.75 4.10 11.32
CA ILE A 114 0.22 4.07 12.69
C ILE A 114 -0.73 5.25 12.92
N ARG A 115 -0.38 6.47 12.47
CA ARG A 115 -1.28 7.62 12.56
C ARG A 115 -2.58 7.39 11.77
N GLU A 116 -2.51 6.76 10.60
CA GLU A 116 -3.72 6.34 9.88
C GLU A 116 -4.55 5.35 10.70
N MET A 117 -3.94 4.37 11.38
CA MET A 117 -4.67 3.41 12.22
C MET A 117 -5.39 4.09 13.38
N ILE A 118 -4.78 5.11 14.00
CA ILE A 118 -5.42 5.93 15.03
C ILE A 118 -6.70 6.56 14.46
N VAL A 119 -6.60 7.29 13.35
CA VAL A 119 -7.75 7.98 12.73
C VAL A 119 -8.82 6.98 12.29
N ASN A 120 -8.42 5.89 11.64
CA ASN A 120 -9.34 4.88 11.11
C ASN A 120 -10.16 4.24 12.23
N HIS A 121 -9.54 3.85 13.35
CA HIS A 121 -10.26 3.27 14.47
C HIS A 121 -11.04 4.31 15.29
N SER A 122 -10.58 5.56 15.40
CA SER A 122 -11.35 6.63 16.08
C SER A 122 -12.67 6.95 15.38
N HIS A 123 -12.70 6.83 14.05
CA HIS A 123 -13.85 7.26 13.23
C HIS A 123 -14.58 6.12 12.51
N GLY A 124 -14.04 4.90 12.49
CA GLY A 124 -14.60 3.78 11.72
C GLY A 124 -14.45 3.96 10.21
N LEU A 125 -13.25 4.34 9.76
CA LEU A 125 -12.97 4.66 8.35
C LEU A 125 -12.13 3.58 7.68
N ASN A 126 -12.14 3.57 6.34
CA ASN A 126 -11.20 2.81 5.51
C ASN A 126 -11.16 1.30 5.81
N GLY A 127 -12.28 0.70 6.20
CA GLY A 127 -12.38 -0.72 6.54
C GLY A 127 -12.18 -1.04 8.03
N ALA A 128 -11.80 -0.05 8.86
CA ALA A 128 -11.76 -0.21 10.30
C ALA A 128 -13.14 -0.02 10.94
N SER A 129 -13.45 -0.83 11.95
CA SER A 129 -14.53 -0.54 12.88
C SER A 129 -14.15 0.64 13.79
N LYS A 130 -15.15 1.45 14.14
CA LYS A 130 -14.97 2.49 15.17
C LYS A 130 -14.75 1.82 16.52
N ASP A 131 -13.55 1.99 17.06
CA ASP A 131 -13.07 1.32 18.28
C ASP A 131 -12.03 2.21 18.97
N THR A 132 -12.45 2.83 20.07
CA THR A 132 -11.61 3.74 20.85
C THR A 132 -10.43 3.02 21.51
N GLU A 133 -10.61 1.77 21.94
CA GLU A 133 -9.54 1.01 22.61
C GLU A 133 -8.44 0.64 21.61
N ARG A 134 -8.82 0.19 20.41
CA ARG A 134 -7.89 0.00 19.29
C ARG A 134 -7.18 1.30 18.91
N ALA A 135 -7.88 2.44 18.87
CA ALA A 135 -7.26 3.72 18.59
C ALA A 135 -6.19 4.08 19.65
N ILE A 136 -6.51 3.93 20.94
CA ILE A 136 -5.58 4.17 22.06
C ILE A 136 -4.36 3.23 21.98
N PHE A 137 -4.55 1.96 21.59
CA PHE A 137 -3.44 1.03 21.36
C PHE A 137 -2.45 1.60 20.33
N TRP A 138 -2.94 2.12 19.20
CA TRP A 138 -2.08 2.74 18.19
C TRP A 138 -1.47 4.06 18.65
N VAL A 139 -2.18 4.88 19.43
CA VAL A 139 -1.64 6.10 20.07
C VAL A 139 -0.44 5.73 20.96
N ARG A 140 -0.58 4.72 21.82
CA ARG A 140 0.51 4.24 22.67
C ARG A 140 1.73 3.80 21.85
N LYS A 141 1.51 3.07 20.76
CA LYS A 141 2.58 2.64 19.85
C LYS A 141 3.30 3.82 19.18
N ALA A 142 2.55 4.80 18.66
CA ALA A 142 3.13 6.03 18.12
C ALA A 142 3.95 6.82 19.18
N ALA A 143 3.41 6.97 20.39
CA ALA A 143 4.08 7.66 21.47
C ALA A 143 5.40 6.97 21.87
N ALA A 144 5.43 5.63 21.90
CA ALA A 144 6.63 4.84 22.15
C ALA A 144 7.71 5.06 21.07
N LEU A 145 7.30 5.29 19.82
CA LEU A 145 8.18 5.64 18.70
C LEU A 145 8.57 7.14 18.66
N GLY A 146 8.19 7.91 19.68
CA GLY A 146 8.60 9.32 19.82
C GLY A 146 7.61 10.34 19.24
N ASP A 147 6.43 9.91 18.79
CA ASP A 147 5.42 10.82 18.24
C ASP A 147 4.91 11.81 19.30
N THR A 148 5.17 13.10 19.07
CA THR A 148 4.83 14.17 20.02
C THR A 148 3.33 14.38 20.16
N LYS A 149 2.56 14.24 19.07
CA LYS A 149 1.10 14.37 19.08
C LYS A 149 0.47 13.23 19.86
N ALA A 150 0.95 12.00 19.65
CA ALA A 150 0.46 10.85 20.39
C ALA A 150 0.80 10.95 21.89
N LYS A 151 2.01 11.41 22.25
CA LYS A 151 2.37 11.69 23.65
C LYS A 151 1.46 12.76 24.27
N GLN A 152 1.11 13.79 23.52
CA GLN A 152 0.19 14.83 23.99
C GLN A 152 -1.22 14.27 24.22
N ILE A 153 -1.76 13.49 23.27
CA ILE A 153 -3.05 12.81 23.42
C ILE A 153 -3.08 11.95 24.69
N LEU A 154 -2.03 11.16 24.95
CA LEU A 154 -1.99 10.34 26.17
C LEU A 154 -1.98 11.18 27.44
N ARG A 155 -1.31 12.33 27.46
CA ARG A 155 -1.30 13.21 28.64
C ARG A 155 -2.66 13.86 28.87
N GLU A 156 -3.29 14.35 27.81
CA GLU A 156 -4.61 15.01 27.87
C GLU A 156 -5.70 14.05 28.33
N GLU A 157 -5.61 12.78 27.92
CA GLU A 157 -6.55 11.72 28.29
C GLU A 157 -6.19 11.03 29.63
N GLY A 158 -5.11 11.43 30.30
CA GLY A 158 -4.67 10.80 31.57
C GLY A 158 -4.18 9.34 31.40
N LEU A 159 -3.67 9.00 30.22
CA LEU A 159 -3.22 7.67 29.80
C LEU A 159 -1.69 7.52 29.71
N SER A 160 -0.93 8.57 30.06
CA SER A 160 0.55 8.63 29.99
C SER A 160 1.25 8.17 31.26
#